data_AF-A0A4Q3RM10-F1
#
_entry.id   AF-A0A4Q3RM10-F1
#
_cell.length_a   1.000
_cell.length_b   1.000
_cell.length_c   1.000
_cell.angle_alpha   90.00
_cell.angle_beta   90.00
_cell.angle_gamma   90.00
#
_symmetry.space_group_name_H-M   'P 1'
#
loop_
_entity.id
_entity.type
_entity.pdbx_description
1 polymer ?
#
loop_
_entity_poly.entity_id
_entity_poly.type
_entity_poly.pdbx_seq_one_letter_code
_entity_poly.pdbx_strand_id
1 'polypeptide(L)'
;MAEQDFHGLMHSCVSSSRKAGFIVSAGPYVSFFYNGEQSTSARTFKRNLNASPDYDLEGSVKVVNEEKRMETGKGEGKAQSVDLGYNFRAGLDIGSVYLSGFYSQGLTNAYQRTYDATTNNRVIGASLGIWLNKLPEPVAKDKDGDGVPDKTDKCPDVPGLEKYLGCPATDTDKDGVPDETDKCPQVAGLAKYNGCPIPDTDGDGINDELDKCPEIAGVAKYNGCPVPDTDGDGINDENDKCPDVAGVAKYNGCPVPD
;
A
#
# COMPACT_ATOMS: atom_id res chain seq x y z
N MET A 1 -31.68 -21.74 -20.27
CA MET A 1 -30.30 -21.20 -20.14
C MET A 1 -30.18 -20.68 -18.73
N ALA A 2 -29.23 -21.20 -17.95
CA ALA A 2 -29.00 -20.76 -16.58
C ALA A 2 -27.91 -19.68 -16.59
N GLU A 3 -28.20 -18.52 -16.01
CA GLU A 3 -27.23 -17.44 -15.82
C GLU A 3 -26.68 -17.57 -14.40
N GLN A 4 -25.39 -17.82 -14.29
CA GLN A 4 -24.69 -17.95 -13.01
C GLN A 4 -23.92 -16.66 -12.75
N ASP A 5 -24.43 -15.83 -11.84
CA ASP A 5 -23.73 -14.63 -11.40
C ASP A 5 -22.67 -14.99 -10.35
N PHE A 6 -21.42 -15.00 -10.79
CA PHE A 6 -20.27 -15.26 -9.93
C PHE A 6 -19.78 -13.97 -9.26
N HIS A 7 -20.28 -13.66 -8.06
CA HIS A 7 -19.70 -12.62 -7.20
C HIS A 7 -18.65 -13.24 -6.25
N GLY A 8 -17.46 -13.54 -6.77
CA GLY A 8 -16.31 -13.98 -5.98
C GLY A 8 -15.15 -12.99 -6.11
N LEU A 9 -14.50 -12.65 -4.99
CA LEU A 9 -13.24 -11.90 -4.98
C LEU A 9 -12.14 -12.75 -5.64
N MET A 10 -11.91 -12.50 -6.93
CA MET A 10 -10.81 -13.08 -7.69
C MET A 10 -9.49 -12.53 -7.14
N HIS A 11 -8.71 -13.38 -6.47
CA HIS A 11 -7.34 -13.04 -6.11
C HIS A 11 -6.41 -13.63 -7.18
N SER A 12 -5.77 -12.75 -7.96
CA SER A 12 -4.68 -13.14 -8.85
C SER A 12 -3.38 -13.08 -8.06
N CYS A 13 -2.65 -14.20 -8.01
CA CYS A 13 -1.30 -14.23 -7.46
C CYS A 13 -0.32 -14.25 -8.63
N VAL A 14 0.26 -13.09 -8.94
CA VAL A 14 1.26 -12.92 -10.00
C VAL A 14 2.63 -13.25 -9.42
N SER A 15 3.23 -14.36 -9.85
CA SER A 15 4.60 -14.71 -9.47
C SER A 15 5.59 -13.79 -10.19
N SER A 16 6.43 -13.09 -9.42
CA SER A 16 7.44 -12.10 -9.84
C SER A 16 8.48 -12.59 -10.88
N SER A 17 8.44 -13.86 -11.32
CA SER A 17 9.49 -14.43 -12.17
C SER A 17 9.02 -15.23 -13.38
N ARG A 18 7.72 -15.33 -13.69
CA ARG A 18 7.26 -16.02 -14.92
C ARG A 18 6.05 -15.32 -15.54
N LYS A 19 6.01 -15.31 -16.89
CA LYS A 19 4.99 -14.72 -17.78
C LYS A 19 3.56 -15.30 -17.62
N ALA A 20 3.32 -16.04 -16.55
CA ALA A 20 2.06 -16.71 -16.26
C ALA A 20 1.76 -16.60 -14.75
N GLY A 21 0.60 -16.08 -14.43
CA GLY A 21 0.03 -15.99 -13.09
C GLY A 21 -1.02 -17.08 -12.87
N PHE A 22 -1.34 -17.29 -11.61
CA PHE A 22 -2.33 -18.29 -11.19
C PHE A 22 -3.57 -17.58 -10.66
N ILE A 23 -4.73 -18.02 -11.14
CA ILE A 23 -6.03 -17.57 -10.68
C ILE A 23 -6.57 -18.62 -9.73
N VAL A 24 -6.86 -18.23 -8.48
CA VAL A 24 -7.57 -19.08 -7.53
C VAL A 24 -8.69 -18.25 -6.93
N SER A 25 -9.93 -18.74 -7.02
CA SER A 25 -11.06 -18.13 -6.34
C SER A 25 -11.93 -19.21 -5.70
N ALA A 26 -12.35 -18.97 -4.47
CA ALA A 26 -13.34 -19.79 -3.80
C ALA A 26 -14.33 -18.86 -3.10
N GLY A 27 -15.61 -19.20 -3.14
CA GLY A 27 -16.63 -18.36 -2.51
C GLY A 27 -18.04 -18.90 -2.64
N PRO A 28 -18.99 -18.31 -1.93
CA PRO A 28 -20.40 -18.60 -2.13
C PRO A 28 -20.83 -18.20 -3.55
N TYR A 29 -21.78 -18.92 -4.13
CA TYR A 29 -22.48 -18.50 -5.34
C TYR A 29 -24.00 -18.53 -5.12
N VAL A 30 -24.68 -17.67 -5.87
CA VAL A 30 -26.13 -17.68 -6.04
C VAL A 30 -26.38 -17.96 -7.50
N SER A 31 -27.20 -18.96 -7.83
CA SER A 31 -27.64 -19.20 -9.20
C SER A 31 -29.16 -19.16 -9.30
N PHE A 32 -29.66 -18.52 -10.35
CA PHE A 32 -31.07 -18.42 -10.65
C PHE A 32 -31.44 -19.36 -11.78
N PHE A 33 -32.45 -20.21 -11.56
CA PHE A 33 -32.99 -21.09 -12.58
C PHE A 33 -34.33 -20.54 -13.08
N TYR A 34 -34.38 -20.26 -14.37
CA TYR A 34 -35.60 -19.93 -15.11
C TYR A 34 -35.84 -21.02 -16.15
N ASN A 35 -37.08 -21.52 -16.20
CA ASN A 35 -37.66 -22.46 -17.17
C ASN A 35 -36.67 -23.17 -18.12
N GLY A 36 -36.51 -24.49 -17.95
CA GLY A 36 -35.66 -25.33 -18.78
C GLY A 36 -36.42 -26.50 -19.42
N GLU A 37 -35.84 -27.10 -20.45
CA GLU A 37 -36.29 -28.40 -20.98
C GLU A 37 -35.42 -29.50 -20.38
N GLN A 38 -36.05 -30.54 -19.82
CA GLN A 38 -35.36 -31.72 -19.34
C GLN A 38 -35.65 -32.89 -20.27
N SER A 39 -34.60 -33.43 -20.86
CA SER A 39 -34.63 -34.77 -21.45
C SER A 39 -34.08 -35.75 -20.42
N THR A 40 -34.92 -36.66 -19.93
CA THR A 40 -34.48 -37.75 -19.06
C THR A 40 -34.43 -39.04 -19.86
N SER A 41 -33.27 -39.70 -19.87
CA SER A 41 -33.12 -41.02 -20.47
C SER A 41 -32.92 -42.05 -19.35
N ALA A 42 -33.96 -42.88 -19.11
CA ALA A 42 -33.88 -43.98 -18.16
C ALA A 42 -33.66 -45.31 -18.91
N ARG A 43 -32.72 -46.13 -18.43
CA ARG A 43 -32.52 -47.51 -18.91
C ARG A 43 -32.99 -48.48 -17.83
N THR A 44 -34.04 -49.25 -18.12
CA THR A 44 -34.57 -50.24 -17.19
C THR A 44 -34.19 -51.64 -17.65
N PHE A 45 -33.68 -52.48 -16.74
CA PHE A 45 -33.38 -53.89 -17.00
C PHE A 45 -34.42 -54.75 -16.27
N LYS A 46 -35.17 -55.57 -17.02
CA LYS A 46 -36.02 -56.62 -16.42
C LYS A 46 -35.18 -57.88 -16.26
N ARG A 47 -35.08 -58.40 -15.03
CA ARG A 47 -34.48 -59.71 -14.75
C ARG A 47 -35.61 -60.74 -14.69
N ASN A 48 -35.52 -61.81 -15.48
CA ASN A 48 -36.42 -62.95 -15.35
C ASN A 48 -35.93 -63.82 -14.18
N LEU A 49 -36.69 -63.87 -13.08
CA LEU A 49 -36.32 -64.63 -11.88
C LEU A 49 -36.51 -66.16 -12.03
N ASN A 50 -37.05 -66.62 -13.16
CA ASN A 50 -37.36 -68.03 -13.41
C ASN A 50 -36.42 -68.70 -14.45
N ALA A 51 -35.39 -68.02 -14.94
CA ALA A 51 -34.43 -68.57 -15.89
C ALA A 51 -33.18 -69.13 -15.18
N SER A 52 -32.67 -70.26 -15.67
CA SER A 52 -31.52 -71.04 -15.20
C SER A 52 -30.26 -70.16 -14.99
N PRO A 53 -29.27 -70.54 -14.15
CA PRO A 53 -28.12 -69.70 -13.81
C PRO A 53 -27.13 -69.47 -14.97
N ASP A 54 -27.40 -70.04 -16.14
CA ASP A 54 -26.57 -69.98 -17.33
C ASP A 54 -27.43 -69.47 -18.50
N TYR A 55 -27.01 -68.34 -19.07
CA TYR A 55 -27.50 -67.64 -20.25
C TYR A 55 -28.70 -66.66 -20.18
N ASP A 56 -28.40 -65.49 -20.77
CA ASP A 56 -29.23 -64.47 -21.42
C ASP A 56 -30.06 -63.50 -20.59
N LEU A 57 -29.44 -62.34 -20.34
CA LEU A 57 -30.11 -61.04 -20.20
C LEU A 57 -30.95 -60.77 -21.45
N GLU A 58 -32.20 -61.23 -21.49
CA GLU A 58 -33.20 -60.71 -22.42
C GLU A 58 -33.69 -59.34 -21.89
N GLY A 59 -32.74 -58.41 -21.77
CA GLY A 59 -32.96 -57.07 -21.28
C GLY A 59 -33.52 -56.20 -22.38
N SER A 60 -34.84 -56.18 -22.54
CA SER A 60 -35.50 -55.13 -23.33
C SER A 60 -35.16 -53.76 -22.73
N VAL A 61 -34.15 -53.09 -23.29
CA VAL A 61 -33.78 -51.72 -22.93
C VAL A 61 -34.90 -50.81 -23.42
N LYS A 62 -35.89 -50.56 -22.56
CA LYS A 62 -36.82 -49.45 -22.80
C LYS A 62 -36.06 -48.17 -22.49
N VAL A 63 -35.57 -47.51 -23.54
CA VAL A 63 -35.16 -46.11 -23.48
C VAL A 63 -36.44 -45.29 -23.48
N VAL A 64 -36.85 -44.86 -22.30
CA VAL A 64 -37.93 -43.88 -22.19
C VAL A 64 -37.27 -42.52 -22.36
N ASN A 65 -37.53 -41.87 -23.49
CA ASN A 65 -37.23 -40.46 -23.70
C ASN A 65 -38.49 -39.68 -23.35
N GLU A 66 -38.50 -39.07 -22.17
CA GLU A 66 -39.53 -38.12 -21.77
C GLU A 66 -38.95 -36.71 -21.88
N GLU A 67 -39.53 -35.92 -22.78
CA GLU A 67 -39.34 -34.48 -22.82
C GLU A 67 -40.35 -33.84 -21.88
N LYS A 68 -39.87 -33.33 -20.75
CA LYS A 68 -40.70 -32.59 -19.80
C LYS A 68 -40.13 -31.21 -19.60
N ARG A 69 -41.03 -30.23 -19.61
CA ARG A 69 -40.71 -28.86 -19.23
C ARG A 69 -40.39 -28.86 -17.74
N MET A 70 -39.18 -28.48 -17.36
CA MET A 70 -38.85 -28.22 -15.96
C MET A 70 -39.52 -26.92 -15.55
N GLU A 71 -40.56 -27.04 -14.73
CA GLU A 71 -41.14 -25.90 -14.05
C GLU A 71 -40.29 -25.56 -12.82
N THR A 72 -39.97 -24.27 -12.65
CA THR A 72 -39.32 -23.78 -11.44
C THR A 72 -40.38 -23.28 -10.45
N GLY A 73 -40.15 -23.48 -9.16
CA GLY A 73 -41.06 -22.97 -8.12
C GLY A 73 -41.12 -23.84 -6.86
N LYS A 74 -42.09 -23.54 -6.00
CA LYS A 74 -42.37 -24.31 -4.78
C LYS A 74 -43.35 -25.43 -5.12
N GLY A 75 -43.02 -26.69 -4.82
CA GLY A 75 -43.88 -27.85 -5.06
C GLY A 75 -43.12 -29.09 -5.54
N GLU A 76 -43.73 -30.25 -5.33
CA GLU A 76 -43.16 -31.54 -5.73
C GLU A 76 -42.91 -31.61 -7.25
N GLY A 77 -41.74 -32.12 -7.63
CA GLY A 77 -41.34 -32.25 -9.04
C GLY A 77 -40.89 -30.95 -9.71
N LYS A 78 -40.84 -29.83 -8.99
CA LYS A 78 -40.34 -28.54 -9.48
C LYS A 78 -38.87 -28.34 -9.13
N ALA A 79 -38.15 -27.67 -10.02
CA ALA A 79 -36.77 -27.27 -9.78
C ALA A 79 -36.73 -26.01 -8.90
N GLN A 80 -35.76 -25.93 -8.01
CA GLN A 80 -35.60 -24.75 -7.16
C GLN A 80 -35.18 -23.53 -8.01
N SER A 81 -35.88 -22.40 -7.86
CA SER A 81 -35.59 -21.18 -8.64
C SER A 81 -34.29 -20.48 -8.24
N VAL A 82 -33.80 -20.75 -7.03
CA VAL A 82 -32.57 -20.16 -6.48
C VAL A 82 -31.78 -21.28 -5.81
N ASP A 83 -30.52 -21.46 -6.19
CA ASP A 83 -29.59 -22.38 -5.54
C ASP A 83 -28.43 -21.60 -4.94
N LEU A 84 -28.11 -21.94 -3.69
CA LEU A 84 -27.01 -21.37 -2.93
C LEU A 84 -25.95 -22.45 -2.80
N GLY A 85 -24.70 -22.10 -3.07
CA GLY A 85 -23.63 -23.09 -3.04
C GLY A 85 -22.24 -22.49 -2.86
N TYR A 86 -21.23 -23.34 -3.02
CA TYR A 86 -19.84 -22.92 -3.09
C TYR A 86 -19.27 -23.18 -4.48
N ASN A 87 -18.47 -22.23 -4.97
CA ASN A 87 -17.71 -22.34 -6.20
C ASN A 87 -16.22 -22.33 -5.88
N PHE A 88 -15.47 -23.14 -6.62
CA PHE A 88 -14.02 -23.16 -6.67
C PHE A 88 -13.60 -22.97 -8.12
N ARG A 89 -12.63 -22.11 -8.36
CA ARG A 89 -12.02 -21.89 -9.67
C ARG A 89 -10.51 -21.87 -9.52
N ALA A 90 -9.85 -22.58 -10.43
CA ALA A 90 -8.40 -22.57 -10.55
C ALA A 90 -8.03 -22.39 -12.02
N GLY A 91 -7.03 -21.57 -12.30
CA GLY A 91 -6.64 -21.28 -13.67
C GLY A 91 -5.27 -20.65 -13.79
N LEU A 92 -4.89 -20.43 -15.03
CA LEU A 92 -3.67 -19.76 -15.45
C LEU A 92 -4.06 -18.52 -16.24
N ASP A 93 -3.39 -17.41 -15.94
CA ASP A 93 -3.32 -16.28 -16.85
C ASP A 93 -1.97 -16.33 -17.60
N ILE A 94 -1.99 -16.03 -18.89
CA ILE A 94 -0.79 -15.96 -19.75
C ILE A 94 -0.94 -14.71 -20.60
N GLY A 95 -0.38 -13.60 -20.10
CA GLY A 95 -0.55 -12.29 -20.72
C GLY A 95 -2.02 -11.87 -20.76
N SER A 96 -2.60 -11.74 -21.96
CA SER A 96 -3.98 -11.30 -22.14
C SER A 96 -5.01 -12.44 -22.16
N VAL A 97 -4.60 -13.71 -22.10
CA VAL A 97 -5.53 -14.85 -22.13
C VAL A 97 -5.57 -15.51 -20.75
N TYR A 98 -6.75 -15.92 -20.30
CA TYR A 98 -6.88 -16.77 -19.13
C TYR A 98 -7.64 -18.06 -19.45
N LEU A 99 -7.15 -19.16 -18.88
CA LEU A 99 -7.79 -20.47 -18.92
C LEU A 99 -8.06 -20.91 -17.49
N SER A 100 -9.30 -21.25 -17.16
CA SER A 100 -9.66 -21.71 -15.82
C SER A 100 -10.63 -22.87 -15.85
N GLY A 101 -10.48 -23.79 -14.90
CA GLY A 101 -11.49 -24.79 -14.54
C GLY A 101 -12.26 -24.34 -13.31
N PHE A 102 -13.53 -24.72 -13.21
CA PHE A 102 -14.36 -24.44 -12.04
C PHE A 102 -15.22 -25.64 -11.62
N TYR A 103 -15.45 -25.74 -10.32
CA TYR A 103 -16.30 -26.71 -9.66
C TYR A 103 -17.30 -25.96 -8.77
N SER A 104 -18.59 -26.18 -8.96
CA SER A 104 -19.65 -25.62 -8.12
C SER A 104 -20.48 -26.74 -7.49
N GLN A 105 -20.82 -26.58 -6.21
CA GLN A 105 -21.74 -27.47 -5.50
C GLN A 105 -22.81 -26.68 -4.77
N GLY A 106 -24.08 -26.98 -5.07
CA GLY A 106 -25.24 -26.45 -4.35
C GLY A 106 -25.35 -27.08 -2.95
N LEU A 107 -25.75 -26.27 -1.98
CA LEU A 107 -26.06 -26.69 -0.62
C LEU A 107 -27.53 -27.09 -0.47
N THR A 108 -28.36 -26.70 -1.42
CA THR A 108 -29.79 -26.99 -1.44
C THR A 108 -30.14 -28.10 -2.43
N ASN A 109 -31.19 -28.86 -2.12
CA ASN A 109 -31.71 -29.87 -3.04
C ASN A 109 -32.30 -29.19 -4.28
N ALA A 110 -31.75 -29.50 -5.44
CA ALA A 110 -32.21 -28.93 -6.72
C ALA A 110 -33.66 -29.28 -7.07
N TYR A 111 -34.20 -30.37 -6.52
CA TYR A 111 -35.56 -30.87 -6.73
C TYR A 111 -36.23 -31.26 -5.43
N GLN A 112 -37.50 -30.88 -5.26
CA GLN A 112 -38.36 -31.39 -4.18
C GLN A 112 -38.99 -32.72 -4.61
N ARG A 113 -38.58 -33.84 -3.97
CA ARG A 113 -39.15 -35.18 -4.19
C ARG A 113 -39.81 -35.74 -2.92
N THR A 114 -40.64 -36.76 -3.10
CA THR A 114 -41.42 -37.46 -2.07
C THR A 114 -40.62 -38.50 -1.26
N TYR A 115 -39.31 -38.65 -1.52
CA TYR A 115 -38.45 -39.62 -0.82
C TYR A 115 -37.11 -38.98 -0.45
N ASP A 116 -36.51 -39.44 0.66
CA ASP A 116 -35.25 -38.91 1.20
C ASP A 116 -34.07 -39.24 0.28
N ALA A 117 -33.66 -38.26 -0.54
CA ALA A 117 -32.44 -38.31 -1.33
C ALA A 117 -31.84 -36.90 -1.45
N THR A 118 -30.52 -36.80 -1.34
CA THR A 118 -29.78 -35.54 -1.54
C THR A 118 -29.54 -35.33 -3.03
N THR A 119 -30.09 -34.27 -3.61
CA THR A 119 -29.93 -33.93 -5.04
C THR A 119 -29.28 -32.56 -5.19
N ASN A 120 -28.10 -32.40 -4.59
CA ASN A 120 -27.34 -31.17 -4.72
C ASN A 120 -26.87 -30.98 -6.16
N ASN A 121 -27.01 -29.76 -6.69
CA ASN A 121 -26.45 -29.42 -8.00
C ASN A 121 -24.93 -29.50 -7.96
N ARG A 122 -24.33 -30.12 -8.98
CA ARG A 122 -22.88 -30.15 -9.18
C ARG A 122 -22.57 -29.72 -10.61
N VAL A 123 -21.75 -28.70 -10.76
CA VAL A 123 -21.33 -28.19 -12.07
C VAL A 123 -19.82 -28.25 -12.14
N ILE A 124 -19.31 -28.79 -13.25
CA ILE A 124 -17.89 -28.81 -13.57
C ILE A 124 -17.76 -28.19 -14.95
N GLY A 125 -16.90 -27.20 -15.10
CA GLY A 125 -16.71 -26.52 -16.37
C GLY A 125 -15.35 -25.88 -16.51
N ALA A 126 -15.11 -25.31 -17.69
CA ALA A 126 -13.93 -24.53 -17.98
C ALA A 126 -14.32 -23.22 -18.65
N SER A 127 -13.49 -22.20 -18.50
CA SER A 127 -13.65 -20.89 -19.12
C SER A 127 -12.35 -20.49 -19.80
N LEU A 128 -12.46 -20.00 -21.04
CA LEU A 128 -11.40 -19.33 -21.78
C LEU A 128 -11.84 -17.88 -21.97
N GLY A 129 -11.00 -16.94 -21.59
CA GLY A 129 -11.31 -15.52 -21.75
C GLY A 129 -10.08 -14.68 -22.04
N ILE A 130 -10.34 -13.42 -22.42
CA ILE A 130 -9.32 -12.44 -22.78
C ILE A 130 -9.48 -11.22 -21.87
N TRP A 131 -8.40 -10.78 -21.23
CA TRP A 131 -8.36 -9.54 -20.46
C TRP A 131 -8.29 -8.36 -21.42
N LEU A 132 -9.23 -7.42 -21.29
CA LEU A 132 -9.25 -6.19 -22.08
C LEU A 132 -8.27 -5.12 -21.55
N ASN A 133 -7.84 -5.24 -20.28
CA ASN A 133 -6.94 -4.31 -19.62
C ASN A 133 -5.54 -4.91 -19.45
N LYS A 134 -4.50 -4.07 -19.44
CA LYS A 134 -3.12 -4.46 -19.10
C LYS A 134 -3.12 -4.91 -17.64
N LEU A 135 -2.63 -6.12 -17.38
CA LEU A 135 -2.52 -6.67 -16.01
C LEU A 135 -1.72 -5.69 -15.13
N PRO A 136 -2.08 -5.52 -13.84
CA PRO A 136 -1.29 -4.74 -12.91
C PRO A 136 0.12 -5.34 -12.86
N GLU A 137 1.13 -4.49 -13.10
CA GLU A 137 2.51 -4.93 -13.06
C GLU A 137 2.85 -5.38 -11.63
N PRO A 138 3.61 -6.47 -11.45
CA PRO A 138 3.94 -6.95 -10.12
C PRO A 138 4.65 -5.84 -9.35
N VAL A 139 4.14 -5.53 -8.15
CA VAL A 139 4.72 -4.51 -7.26
C VAL A 139 6.19 -4.84 -7.10
N ALA A 140 7.05 -3.93 -7.55
CA ALA A 140 8.48 -4.11 -7.44
C ALA A 140 8.84 -4.12 -5.95
N LYS A 141 9.80 -4.98 -5.58
CA LYS A 141 10.26 -5.07 -4.21
C LYS A 141 10.95 -3.76 -3.82
N ASP A 142 10.63 -3.25 -2.65
CA ASP A 142 11.13 -2.02 -2.05
C ASP A 142 11.34 -2.35 -0.57
N LYS A 143 12.61 -2.46 -0.16
CA LYS A 143 13.03 -3.03 1.12
C LYS A 143 13.00 -2.00 2.25
N ASP A 144 13.37 -0.77 1.99
CA ASP A 144 13.41 0.31 2.97
C ASP A 144 12.19 1.22 2.92
N GLY A 145 11.34 1.07 1.89
CA GLY A 145 10.02 1.67 1.80
C GLY A 145 10.05 3.13 1.37
N ASP A 146 11.09 3.55 0.66
CA ASP A 146 11.26 4.94 0.22
C ASP A 146 10.54 5.26 -1.11
N GLY A 147 9.95 4.25 -1.74
CA GLY A 147 9.21 4.35 -3.01
C GLY A 147 10.07 4.11 -4.25
N VAL A 148 11.38 3.91 -4.11
CA VAL A 148 12.30 3.50 -5.17
C VAL A 148 12.49 1.98 -5.10
N PRO A 149 12.18 1.23 -6.18
CA PRO A 149 12.38 -0.21 -6.16
C PRO A 149 13.83 -0.63 -5.93
N ASP A 150 14.08 -1.72 -5.18
CA ASP A 150 15.41 -2.30 -4.86
C ASP A 150 16.34 -2.44 -6.08
N LYS A 151 15.77 -2.61 -7.28
CA LYS A 151 16.52 -2.78 -8.54
C LYS A 151 17.11 -1.48 -9.08
N THR A 152 16.45 -0.37 -8.78
CA THR A 152 16.81 0.99 -9.22
C THR A 152 17.37 1.84 -8.08
N ASP A 153 17.17 1.39 -6.86
CA ASP A 153 17.69 1.98 -5.64
C ASP A 153 19.20 1.70 -5.47
N LYS A 154 19.97 2.76 -5.25
CA LYS A 154 21.40 2.71 -4.97
C LYS A 154 21.71 2.41 -3.51
N CYS A 155 20.76 2.62 -2.61
CA CYS A 155 20.85 2.40 -1.17
C CYS A 155 19.69 1.55 -0.61
N PRO A 156 19.48 0.28 -1.05
CA PRO A 156 18.29 -0.53 -0.74
C PRO A 156 18.02 -0.88 0.73
N ASP A 157 18.85 -0.39 1.64
CA ASP A 157 18.78 -0.62 3.08
C ASP A 157 18.48 0.67 3.87
N VAL A 158 18.51 1.83 3.22
CA VAL A 158 18.49 3.14 3.87
C VAL A 158 17.58 4.07 3.07
N PRO A 159 16.43 4.49 3.64
CA PRO A 159 15.46 5.29 2.90
C PRO A 159 16.08 6.58 2.36
N GLY A 160 15.81 6.86 1.09
CA GLY A 160 16.27 8.06 0.42
C GLY A 160 15.18 8.78 -0.37
N LEU A 161 15.62 9.74 -1.17
CA LEU A 161 14.73 10.45 -2.09
C LEU A 161 14.95 9.91 -3.50
N GLU A 162 13.89 9.88 -4.31
CA GLU A 162 13.96 9.46 -5.72
C GLU A 162 15.00 10.28 -6.51
N LYS A 163 15.15 11.58 -6.20
CA LYS A 163 16.17 12.47 -6.79
C LYS A 163 17.60 11.92 -6.64
N TYR A 164 17.87 11.18 -5.57
CA TYR A 164 19.16 10.57 -5.25
C TYR A 164 19.18 9.06 -5.52
N LEU A 165 18.21 8.56 -6.29
CA LEU A 165 18.07 7.14 -6.61
C LEU A 165 17.98 6.27 -5.35
N GLY A 166 17.15 6.70 -4.40
CA GLY A 166 16.86 5.99 -3.15
C GLY A 166 17.95 6.13 -2.07
N CYS A 167 18.95 6.98 -2.30
CA CYS A 167 19.92 7.32 -1.26
C CYS A 167 19.52 8.57 -0.45
N PRO A 168 19.95 8.66 0.83
CA PRO A 168 19.84 9.91 1.58
C PRO A 168 20.66 11.02 0.90
N ALA A 169 20.22 12.26 1.07
CA ALA A 169 20.99 13.42 0.60
C ALA A 169 22.35 13.48 1.31
N THR A 170 23.37 13.96 0.62
CA THR A 170 24.70 14.18 1.23
C THR A 170 24.59 15.28 2.28
N ASP A 171 25.16 15.01 3.45
CA ASP A 171 25.27 15.91 4.59
C ASP A 171 26.69 15.71 5.14
N THR A 172 27.59 16.62 4.77
CA THR A 172 29.04 16.46 4.95
C THR A 172 29.46 16.66 6.39
N ASP A 173 28.89 17.65 7.09
CA ASP A 173 29.19 17.94 8.49
C ASP A 173 28.21 17.29 9.48
N LYS A 174 27.15 16.65 8.97
CA LYS A 174 26.20 15.82 9.72
C LYS A 174 25.36 16.61 10.70
N ASP A 175 25.01 17.84 10.35
CA ASP A 175 24.15 18.68 11.17
C ASP A 175 22.63 18.46 10.92
N GLY A 176 22.31 17.62 9.92
CA GLY A 176 20.94 17.27 9.53
C GLY A 176 20.35 18.16 8.44
N VAL A 177 21.10 19.14 7.92
CA VAL A 177 20.77 19.95 6.76
C VAL A 177 21.55 19.41 5.55
N PRO A 178 20.89 18.95 4.48
CA PRO A 178 21.60 18.49 3.29
C PRO A 178 22.49 19.57 2.68
N ASP A 179 23.66 19.19 2.16
CA ASP A 179 24.67 20.08 1.56
C ASP A 179 24.10 21.01 0.47
N GLU A 180 23.05 20.59 -0.23
CA GLU A 180 22.38 21.42 -1.25
C GLU A 180 21.59 22.60 -0.68
N THR A 181 21.14 22.47 0.57
CA THR A 181 20.35 23.48 1.31
C THR A 181 21.13 24.12 2.44
N ASP A 182 22.30 23.59 2.75
CA ASP A 182 23.21 24.10 3.75
C ASP A 182 24.05 25.26 3.18
N LYS A 183 24.07 26.39 3.89
CA LYS A 183 24.90 27.54 3.57
C LYS A 183 26.35 27.39 4.06
N CYS A 184 26.59 26.48 4.99
CA CYS A 184 27.86 26.19 5.61
C CYS A 184 28.20 24.68 5.58
N PRO A 185 28.31 24.01 4.40
CA PRO A 185 28.38 22.53 4.29
C PRO A 185 29.62 21.82 4.88
N GLN A 186 30.47 22.54 5.61
CA GLN A 186 31.68 22.02 6.24
C GLN A 186 31.69 22.30 7.74
N VAL A 187 30.69 23.02 8.26
CA VAL A 187 30.65 23.53 9.62
C VAL A 187 29.24 23.34 10.14
N ALA A 188 29.09 22.33 10.99
CA ALA A 188 27.80 21.98 11.55
C ALA A 188 27.12 23.19 12.21
N GLY A 189 25.85 23.37 11.88
CA GLY A 189 25.05 24.46 12.39
C GLY A 189 23.65 24.04 12.78
N LEU A 190 22.71 24.98 12.65
CA LEU A 190 21.31 24.75 12.97
C LEU A 190 20.47 24.96 11.72
N ALA A 191 19.44 24.12 11.54
CA ALA A 191 18.46 24.28 10.46
C ALA A 191 17.82 25.68 10.43
N LYS A 192 17.64 26.35 11.59
CA LYS A 192 17.15 27.74 11.69
C LYS A 192 18.01 28.73 10.89
N TYR A 193 19.32 28.50 10.84
CA TYR A 193 20.29 29.32 10.12
C TYR A 193 20.73 28.70 8.79
N ASN A 194 19.99 27.71 8.28
CA ASN A 194 20.31 26.95 7.06
C ASN A 194 21.66 26.23 7.16
N GLY A 195 21.86 25.50 8.26
CA GLY A 195 23.07 24.69 8.49
C GLY A 195 24.31 25.47 8.93
N CYS A 196 24.19 26.79 9.07
CA CYS A 196 25.26 27.60 9.65
C CYS A 196 25.21 27.69 11.18
N PRO A 197 26.36 27.93 11.83
CA PRO A 197 26.43 28.35 13.23
C PRO A 197 25.59 29.61 13.50
N ILE A 198 25.31 29.85 14.78
CA ILE A 198 24.62 31.07 15.20
C ILE A 198 25.52 32.28 14.84
N PRO A 199 24.98 33.32 14.17
CA PRO A 199 25.77 34.51 13.83
C PRO A 199 26.32 35.23 15.06
N ASP A 200 27.59 35.62 14.96
CA ASP A 200 28.35 36.46 15.89
C ASP A 200 29.24 37.33 14.98
N THR A 201 28.71 38.50 14.60
CA THR A 201 29.23 39.31 13.50
C THR A 201 30.54 40.01 13.86
N ASP A 202 30.70 40.43 15.11
CA ASP A 202 31.90 41.11 15.60
C ASP A 202 32.88 40.18 16.34
N GLY A 203 32.46 38.95 16.64
CA GLY A 203 33.29 37.92 17.23
C GLY A 203 33.60 38.14 18.71
N ASP A 204 32.75 38.87 19.43
CA ASP A 204 32.92 39.11 20.87
C ASP A 204 32.46 37.93 21.76
N GLY A 205 31.86 36.91 21.14
CA GLY A 205 31.34 35.71 21.79
C GLY A 205 29.89 35.81 22.25
N ILE A 206 29.19 36.89 21.89
CA ILE A 206 27.76 37.09 22.12
C ILE A 206 27.06 37.07 20.76
N ASN A 207 26.20 36.08 20.56
CA ASN A 207 25.45 35.96 19.31
C ASN A 207 24.66 37.24 18.99
N ASP A 208 24.53 37.58 17.70
CA ASP A 208 23.85 38.78 17.21
C ASP A 208 22.41 38.94 17.74
N GLU A 209 21.72 37.85 18.08
CA GLU A 209 20.36 37.88 18.64
C GLU A 209 20.31 38.34 20.12
N LEU A 210 21.44 38.24 20.82
CA LEU A 210 21.62 38.63 22.22
C LEU A 210 22.50 39.87 22.38
N ASP A 211 23.16 40.29 21.32
CA ASP A 211 24.02 41.46 21.26
C ASP A 211 23.23 42.74 20.94
N LYS A 212 23.43 43.78 21.75
CA LYS A 212 22.87 45.11 21.51
C LYS A 212 23.67 45.93 20.49
N CYS A 213 24.93 45.57 20.25
CA CYS A 213 25.87 46.24 19.38
C CYS A 213 26.56 45.25 18.41
N PRO A 214 25.80 44.50 17.57
CA PRO A 214 26.31 43.35 16.78
C PRO A 214 27.41 43.64 15.75
N GLU A 215 27.75 44.91 15.53
CA GLU A 215 28.81 45.32 14.60
C GLU A 215 30.09 45.77 15.34
N ILE A 216 30.07 45.86 16.67
CA ILE A 216 31.14 46.46 17.48
C ILE A 216 31.37 45.62 18.74
N ALA A 217 32.49 44.89 18.72
CA ALA A 217 32.85 44.00 19.81
C ALA A 217 32.78 44.68 21.18
N GLY A 218 32.06 44.04 22.10
CA GLY A 218 31.88 44.54 23.45
C GLY A 218 32.16 43.49 24.51
N VAL A 219 31.48 43.64 25.64
CA VAL A 219 31.59 42.71 26.75
C VAL A 219 30.21 42.31 27.25
N ALA A 220 30.11 41.09 27.78
CA ALA A 220 28.85 40.55 28.31
C ALA A 220 28.18 41.44 29.37
N LYS A 221 28.98 42.20 30.16
CA LYS A 221 28.45 43.14 31.16
C LYS A 221 27.55 44.22 30.53
N TYR A 222 27.84 44.65 29.30
CA TYR A 222 27.06 45.65 28.56
C TYR A 222 26.22 45.04 27.43
N ASN A 223 26.00 43.71 27.45
CA ASN A 223 25.27 42.97 26.42
C ASN A 223 25.88 43.15 25.02
N GLY A 224 27.19 42.96 24.91
CA GLY A 224 27.94 43.02 23.65
C GLY A 224 28.24 44.43 23.14
N CYS A 225 27.88 45.46 23.90
CA CYS A 225 28.35 46.81 23.62
C CYS A 225 29.72 47.11 24.26
N PRO A 226 30.50 48.03 23.65
CA PRO A 226 31.68 48.62 24.28
C PRO A 226 31.37 49.21 25.64
N VAL A 227 32.40 49.32 26.49
CA VAL A 227 32.24 49.99 27.78
C VAL A 227 31.91 51.48 27.53
N PRO A 228 30.87 52.04 28.17
CA PRO A 228 30.50 53.44 27.98
C PRO A 228 31.63 54.41 28.34
N ASP A 229 31.83 55.41 27.47
CA ASP A 229 32.71 56.57 27.60
C ASP A 229 31.93 57.74 26.97
N THR A 230 31.15 58.43 27.79
CA THR A 230 30.09 59.36 27.35
C THR A 230 30.68 60.65 26.77
N ASP A 231 31.81 61.12 27.28
CA ASP A 231 32.48 62.33 26.80
C ASP A 231 33.66 62.06 25.84
N GLY A 232 34.06 60.80 25.69
CA GLY A 232 35.06 60.35 24.73
C GLY A 232 36.49 60.73 25.12
N ASP A 233 36.78 60.94 26.41
CA ASP A 233 38.11 61.30 26.89
C ASP A 233 39.08 60.09 27.04
N GLY A 234 38.56 58.88 26.80
CA GLY A 234 39.30 57.62 26.88
C GLY A 234 39.27 56.96 28.26
N ILE A 235 38.47 57.49 29.20
CA ILE A 235 38.23 56.91 30.52
C ILE A 235 36.76 56.51 30.59
N ASN A 236 36.52 55.21 30.70
CA ASN A 236 35.17 54.67 30.84
C ASN A 236 34.39 55.36 31.98
N ASP A 237 33.08 55.55 31.80
CA ASP A 237 32.17 56.26 32.73
C ASP A 237 32.24 55.71 34.17
N GLU A 238 32.52 54.42 34.35
CA GLU A 238 32.64 53.80 35.68
C GLU A 238 33.91 54.22 36.45
N ASN A 239 34.93 54.66 35.71
CA ASN A 239 36.22 55.10 36.22
C ASN A 239 36.42 56.62 36.08
N ASP A 240 35.49 57.31 35.43
CA ASP A 240 35.48 58.75 35.27
C ASP A 240 34.72 59.44 36.42
N LYS A 241 35.36 60.46 37.02
CA LYS A 241 34.73 61.30 38.05
C LYS A 241 33.84 62.39 37.46
N CYS A 242 34.01 62.70 36.19
CA CYS A 242 33.27 63.72 35.45
C CYS A 242 32.71 63.17 34.11
N PRO A 243 31.83 62.14 34.11
CA PRO A 243 31.44 61.38 32.89
C PRO A 243 30.83 62.19 31.73
N ASP A 244 30.40 63.42 32.00
CA ASP A 244 29.76 64.30 31.02
C ASP A 244 30.72 65.38 30.47
N VAL A 245 31.97 65.45 30.94
CA VAL A 245 32.90 66.55 30.65
C VAL A 245 34.34 66.05 30.50
N ALA A 246 34.79 66.00 29.24
CA ALA A 246 36.10 65.46 28.89
C ALA A 246 37.25 66.04 29.73
N GLY A 247 38.05 65.15 30.30
CA GLY A 247 39.21 65.50 31.09
C GLY A 247 40.46 64.75 30.68
N VAL A 248 41.37 64.61 31.64
CA VAL A 248 42.62 63.86 31.44
C VAL A 248 42.79 62.83 32.54
N ALA A 249 43.45 61.72 32.20
CA ALA A 249 43.73 60.62 33.13
C ALA A 249 44.37 61.08 34.46
N LYS A 250 45.20 62.15 34.44
CA LYS A 250 45.80 62.71 35.66
C LYS A 250 44.76 63.17 36.70
N TYR A 251 43.59 63.60 36.26
CA TYR A 251 42.50 64.08 37.11
C TYR A 251 41.31 63.11 37.19
N ASN A 252 41.48 61.86 36.75
CA ASN A 252 40.40 60.84 36.65
C ASN A 252 39.21 61.34 35.81
N GLY A 253 39.52 61.87 34.62
CA GLY A 253 38.52 62.30 33.63
C GLY A 253 37.88 63.65 33.89
N CYS A 254 38.30 64.38 34.93
CA CYS A 254 37.87 65.75 35.13
C CYS A 254 38.77 66.79 34.42
N PRO A 255 38.21 67.98 34.08
CA PRO A 255 38.98 69.12 33.59
C PRO A 255 40.09 69.57 34.55
N VAL A 256 41.11 70.20 34.01
CA VAL A 256 42.21 70.76 34.82
C VAL A 256 41.65 71.90 35.69
N PRO A 257 41.84 71.86 37.03
CA PRO A 257 41.45 72.97 37.89
C PRO A 257 42.22 74.25 37.54
N ASP A 258 41.51 75.38 37.46
CA ASP A 258 42.09 76.73 37.25
C ASP A 258 42.90 77.24 38.45
#